data_AF-A0A1H9K604-F1
#
_entry.id   AF-A0A1H9K604-F1
#
_cell.length_a   1.000
_cell.length_b   1.000
_cell.length_c   1.000
_cell.angle_alpha   90.00
_cell.angle_beta   90.00
_cell.angle_gamma   90.00
#
_symmetry.space_group_name_H-M   'P 1'
#
loop_
_entity.id
_entity.type
_entity.pdbx_description
1 polymer ?
#
loop_
_entity_poly.entity_id
_entity_poly.type
_entity_poly.pdbx_seq_one_letter_code
_entity_poly.pdbx_strand_id
1 'polypeptide(L)'
;MNTNGGHEVYRASKSALNQLMRGYAARHADDKRTLLLVNPGWVRTGLGGPGAVLEVEESIPGVVDTLKARAGEGGLHFVDYENQPLPWRGKRQRGRCPACSSSVAITLSLPAPPPASSAPSR
;
A
#
# COMPACT_ATOMS: atom_id res chain seq x y z
N MET A 1 -15.19 -26.45 -2.06
CA MET A 1 -15.27 -25.59 -0.86
C MET A 1 -13.89 -24.99 -0.59
N ASN A 2 -13.82 -23.72 -0.16
CA ASN A 2 -12.56 -23.11 0.26
C ASN A 2 -12.18 -23.65 1.63
N THR A 3 -11.44 -24.76 1.67
CA THR A 3 -11.09 -25.46 2.93
C THR A 3 -9.81 -24.94 3.58
N ASN A 4 -9.08 -24.04 2.91
CA ASN A 4 -7.81 -23.48 3.38
C ASN A 4 -7.94 -21.96 3.62
N GLY A 5 -9.04 -21.55 4.25
CA GLY A 5 -9.36 -20.16 4.52
C GLY A 5 -8.82 -19.68 5.87
N GLY A 6 -7.96 -18.66 5.84
CA GLY A 6 -7.57 -17.88 7.02
C GLY A 6 -7.83 -16.41 6.75
N HIS A 7 -8.25 -15.68 7.79
CA HIS A 7 -8.48 -14.23 7.76
C HIS A 7 -9.54 -13.77 6.75
N GLU A 8 -10.56 -14.57 6.44
CA GLU A 8 -11.54 -14.29 5.37
C GLU A 8 -12.27 -12.95 5.55
N VAL A 9 -12.70 -12.64 6.78
CA VAL A 9 -13.35 -11.36 7.10
C VAL A 9 -12.38 -10.18 6.90
N TYR A 10 -11.12 -10.34 7.30
CA TYR A 10 -10.08 -9.33 7.08
C TYR A 10 -9.81 -9.14 5.58
N ARG A 11 -9.73 -10.22 4.81
CA ARG A 11 -9.53 -10.17 3.36
C ARG A 11 -10.72 -9.52 2.66
N ALA A 12 -11.94 -9.83 3.10
CA ALA A 12 -13.16 -9.22 2.60
C ALA A 12 -13.18 -7.71 2.89
N SER A 13 -12.84 -7.29 4.12
CA SER A 13 -12.82 -5.87 4.47
C SER A 13 -11.77 -5.09 3.68
N LYS A 14 -10.58 -5.64 3.46
CA LYS A 14 -9.54 -5.02 2.62
C LYS A 14 -9.92 -4.99 1.14
N SER A 15 -10.59 -6.03 0.64
CA SER A 15 -11.10 -6.04 -0.73
C SER A 15 -12.19 -4.98 -0.94
N ALA A 16 -13.10 -4.86 0.03
CA ALA A 16 -14.14 -3.83 0.03
C ALA A 16 -13.52 -2.43 0.08
N LEU A 17 -12.55 -2.19 0.98
CA LEU A 17 -11.80 -0.94 1.07
C LEU A 17 -11.16 -0.56 -0.27
N ASN A 18 -10.47 -1.50 -0.91
CA ASN A 18 -9.82 -1.26 -2.20
C ASN A 18 -10.84 -0.88 -3.28
N GLN A 19 -11.98 -1.55 -3.32
CA GLN A 19 -13.05 -1.24 -4.27
C GLN A 19 -13.72 0.12 -3.99
N LEU A 20 -13.92 0.46 -2.71
CA LEU A 20 -14.45 1.76 -2.30
C LEU A 20 -13.51 2.89 -2.71
N MET A 21 -12.19 2.72 -2.54
CA MET A 21 -11.20 3.71 -2.97
C MET A 21 -11.19 3.91 -4.48
N ARG A 22 -11.37 2.85 -5.28
CA ARG A 22 -11.54 2.98 -6.73
C ARG A 22 -12.79 3.76 -7.10
N GLY A 23 -13.91 3.49 -6.44
CA GLY A 23 -15.16 4.23 -6.63
C GLY A 23 -15.07 5.68 -6.16
N TYR A 24 -14.27 5.96 -5.12
CA TYR A 24 -13.98 7.33 -4.69
C TYR A 24 -13.14 8.07 -5.73
N ALA A 25 -12.04 7.47 -6.19
CA ALA A 25 -11.15 8.04 -7.20
C ALA A 25 -11.90 8.34 -8.51
N ALA A 26 -12.77 7.44 -8.95
CA ALA A 26 -13.57 7.63 -10.16
C ALA A 26 -14.54 8.82 -10.07
N ARG A 27 -15.11 9.08 -8.88
CA ARG A 27 -16.00 10.23 -8.64
C ARG A 27 -15.27 11.56 -8.49
N HIS A 28 -13.96 11.51 -8.21
CA HIS A 28 -13.11 12.68 -7.97
C HIS A 28 -11.94 12.68 -8.95
N ALA A 29 -12.21 12.36 -10.23
CA ALA A 29 -11.16 12.24 -11.24
C ALA A 29 -10.41 13.56 -11.48
N ASP A 30 -11.06 14.70 -11.25
CA ASP A 30 -10.47 16.04 -11.40
C ASP A 30 -9.65 16.48 -10.17
N ASP A 31 -9.64 15.66 -9.12
CA ASP A 31 -8.89 15.91 -7.90
C ASP A 31 -7.40 15.62 -8.10
N LYS A 32 -6.57 16.62 -7.82
CA LYS A 32 -5.11 16.52 -7.96
C LYS A 32 -4.46 15.75 -6.80
N ARG A 33 -5.22 15.35 -5.78
CA ARG A 33 -4.72 14.59 -4.64
C ARG A 33 -4.29 13.18 -5.06
N THR A 34 -3.24 12.70 -4.41
CA THR A 34 -2.77 11.32 -4.59
C THR A 34 -3.46 10.41 -3.59
N LEU A 35 -4.14 9.39 -4.07
CA LEU A 35 -4.76 8.35 -3.25
C LEU A 35 -3.85 7.12 -3.28
N LEU A 36 -3.48 6.61 -2.11
CA LEU A 36 -2.53 5.50 -2.02
C LEU A 36 -3.13 4.34 -1.21
N LEU A 37 -3.05 3.15 -1.78
CA LEU A 37 -3.23 1.89 -1.07
C LEU A 37 -1.83 1.28 -0.93
N VAL A 38 -1.37 1.06 0.31
CA VAL A 38 -0.05 0.51 0.60
C VAL A 38 -0.18 -0.85 1.26
N ASN A 39 0.52 -1.85 0.75
CA ASN A 39 0.75 -3.10 1.46
C ASN A 39 2.09 -3.03 2.20
N PRO A 40 2.11 -2.97 3.54
CA PRO A 40 3.34 -2.92 4.33
C PRO A 40 4.12 -4.25 4.32
N GLY A 41 3.60 -5.30 3.69
CA GLY A 41 4.15 -6.64 3.79
C GLY A 41 3.65 -7.39 5.03
N TRP A 42 4.24 -8.55 5.30
CA TRP A 42 3.88 -9.36 6.47
C TRP A 42 4.82 -9.02 7.64
N VAL A 43 4.38 -8.08 8.48
CA VAL A 43 5.17 -7.44 9.55
C VAL A 43 4.91 -8.07 10.92
N ARG A 44 5.95 -8.30 11.71
CA ARG A 44 5.92 -8.82 13.08
C ARG A 44 5.25 -7.82 14.02
N THR A 45 3.95 -8.01 14.16
CA THR A 45 3.07 -7.22 15.03
C THR A 45 2.08 -8.18 15.68
N GLY A 46 1.28 -7.69 16.65
CA GLY A 46 0.18 -8.49 17.20
C GLY A 46 -0.79 -9.01 16.13
N LEU A 47 -0.94 -8.30 15.00
CA LEU A 47 -1.78 -8.72 13.87
C LEU A 47 -1.05 -9.68 12.91
N GLY A 48 0.25 -9.49 12.69
CA GLY A 48 1.04 -10.34 11.80
C GLY A 48 1.48 -11.66 12.42
N GLY A 49 1.55 -11.71 13.75
CA GLY A 49 1.99 -12.88 14.50
C GLY A 49 3.50 -13.10 14.45
N PRO A 50 4.00 -14.08 15.22
CA PRO A 50 5.44 -14.35 15.37
C PRO A 50 6.08 -14.97 14.11
N GLY A 51 5.28 -15.42 13.14
CA GLY A 51 5.77 -16.00 11.87
C GLY A 51 5.99 -14.97 10.76
N ALA A 52 5.71 -13.69 11.01
CA ALA A 52 5.93 -12.64 10.04
C ALA A 52 7.41 -12.47 9.66
N VAL A 53 7.65 -12.10 8.42
CA VAL A 53 8.98 -12.09 7.80
C VAL A 53 9.71 -10.76 7.94
N LEU A 54 8.99 -9.66 8.22
CA LEU A 54 9.54 -8.32 8.34
C LEU A 54 9.38 -7.79 9.76
N GLU A 55 10.37 -7.11 10.29
CA GLU A 55 10.22 -6.26 11.47
C GLU A 55 9.56 -4.92 11.11
N VAL A 56 9.05 -4.21 12.13
CA VAL A 56 8.41 -2.90 11.94
C VAL A 56 9.42 -1.90 11.36
N GLU A 57 10.66 -1.97 11.82
CA GLU A 57 11.78 -1.13 11.42
C GLU A 57 12.20 -1.36 9.97
N GLU A 58 11.87 -2.51 9.38
CA GLU A 58 12.15 -2.81 7.97
C GLU A 58 11.00 -2.36 7.05
N SER A 59 9.77 -2.45 7.54
CA SER A 59 8.56 -2.14 6.76
C SER A 59 8.24 -0.65 6.71
N ILE A 60 8.25 0.03 7.86
CA ILE A 60 7.75 1.40 8.00
C ILE A 60 8.55 2.43 7.19
N PRO A 61 9.91 2.39 7.16
CA PRO A 61 10.66 3.31 6.32
C PRO A 61 10.28 3.22 4.85
N GLY A 62 10.11 1.99 4.32
CA GLY A 62 9.69 1.79 2.93
C GLY A 62 8.29 2.35 2.64
N VAL A 63 7.36 2.21 3.58
CA VAL A 63 6.03 2.85 3.48
C VAL A 63 6.17 4.37 3.45
N VAL A 64 6.97 4.96 4.34
CA VAL A 64 7.21 6.41 4.39
C VAL A 64 7.84 6.93 3.10
N ASP A 65 8.81 6.21 2.55
CA ASP A 65 9.48 6.60 1.32
C ASP A 65 8.55 6.47 0.10
N THR A 66 7.70 5.44 0.08
CA THR A 66 6.63 5.30 -0.91
C THR A 66 5.65 6.47 -0.84
N LEU A 67 5.24 6.88 0.36
CA LEU A 67 4.35 8.03 0.58
C LEU A 67 4.97 9.32 0.03
N LYS A 68 6.27 9.55 0.29
CA LYS A 68 7.01 10.72 -0.23
C LYS A 68 7.17 10.67 -1.74
N ALA A 69 7.53 9.51 -2.29
CA ALA A 69 7.79 9.35 -3.73
C ALA A 69 6.54 9.59 -4.58
N ARG A 70 5.38 9.17 -4.08
CA ARG A 70 4.09 9.30 -4.79
C ARG A 70 3.38 10.62 -4.54
N ALA A 71 3.85 11.44 -3.60
CA ALA A 71 3.17 12.67 -3.23
C ALA A 71 3.09 13.63 -4.42
N GLY A 72 1.88 14.02 -4.79
CA GLY A 72 1.62 14.95 -5.89
C GLY A 72 1.49 14.29 -7.27
N GLU A 73 1.59 12.97 -7.40
CA GLU A 73 1.35 12.27 -8.68
C GLU A 73 -0.12 12.34 -9.14
N GLY A 74 -1.05 12.52 -8.19
CA GLY A 74 -2.48 12.48 -8.43
C GLY A 74 -2.99 11.06 -8.70
N GLY A 75 -4.31 10.89 -8.74
CA GLY A 75 -4.93 9.60 -9.03
C GLY A 75 -4.76 8.56 -7.92
N LEU A 76 -5.11 7.31 -8.23
CA LEU A 76 -5.11 6.19 -7.27
C LEU A 76 -4.03 5.17 -7.60
N HIS A 77 -3.17 4.90 -6.61
CA HIS A 77 -2.05 3.98 -6.70
C HIS A 77 -2.21 2.84 -5.70
N PHE A 78 -1.86 1.62 -6.12
CA PHE A 78 -1.81 0.45 -5.24
C PHE A 78 -0.42 -0.17 -5.32
N VAL A 79 0.33 -0.09 -4.22
CA VAL A 79 1.76 -0.43 -4.16
C VAL A 79 2.09 -1.17 -2.87
N ASP A 80 3.25 -1.81 -2.82
CA ASP A 80 3.83 -2.32 -1.57
C ASP A 80 4.80 -1.31 -0.91
N TYR A 81 5.39 -1.71 0.22
CA TYR A 81 6.39 -0.93 0.96
C TYR A 81 7.70 -0.69 0.18
N GLU A 82 7.94 -1.40 -0.92
CA GLU A 82 9.07 -1.21 -1.84
C GLU A 82 8.67 -0.34 -3.06
N ASN A 83 7.51 0.35 -2.96
CA ASN A 83 6.89 1.14 -4.02
C ASN A 83 6.60 0.35 -5.31
N GLN A 84 6.49 -0.97 -5.24
CA GLN A 84 6.17 -1.81 -6.40
C GLN A 84 4.66 -1.87 -6.62
N PRO A 85 4.18 -1.69 -7.87
CA PRO A 85 2.75 -1.74 -8.16
C PRO A 85 2.18 -3.14 -7.92
N LEU A 86 1.07 -3.19 -7.18
CA LEU A 86 0.37 -4.43 -6.89
C LEU A 86 -0.84 -4.62 -7.81
N PRO A 87 -1.10 -5.87 -8.25
CA PRO A 87 -2.27 -6.16 -9.06
C PRO A 87 -3.56 -6.08 -8.22
N TRP A 88 -4.58 -5.41 -8.75
CA TRP A 88 -5.90 -5.31 -8.13
C TRP A 88 -6.65 -6.64 -8.04
N ARG A 89 -6.37 -7.56 -8.96
CA ARG A 89 -6.89 -8.93 -8.91
C ARG A 89 -5.83 -9.79 -8.26
N GLY A 90 -6.20 -10.52 -7.20
CA GLY A 90 -5.33 -11.43 -6.47
C GLY A 90 -4.78 -12.54 -7.37
N LYS A 91 -3.77 -12.24 -8.19
CA LYS A 91 -2.90 -13.25 -8.77
C LYS A 91 -2.04 -13.76 -7.62
N ARG A 92 -2.07 -15.08 -7.38
CA ARG A 92 -1.07 -15.73 -6.52
C ARG A 92 0.31 -15.41 -7.10
N GLN A 93 1.04 -14.49 -6.48
CA GLN A 93 2.47 -14.35 -6.75
C GLN A 93 3.13 -15.61 -6.17
N ARG A 94 3.75 -16.42 -7.03
CA ARG A 94 4.50 -17.59 -6.57
C ARG A 94 5.68 -17.07 -5.75
N GLY A 95 5.79 -17.51 -4.49
CA GLY A 95 6.96 -17.24 -3.64
C GLY A 95 6.86 -16.09 -2.65
N ARG A 96 5.78 -15.27 -2.63
CA ARG A 96 5.59 -14.21 -1.62
C ARG A 96 4.27 -14.42 -0.86
N CYS A 97 4.40 -14.67 0.45
CA CYS A 97 3.40 -14.70 1.53
C CYS A 97 1.92 -15.12 1.21
N PRO A 98 1.36 -16.14 1.86
CA PRO A 98 -0.09 -16.42 1.83
C PRO A 98 -0.95 -15.29 2.44
N ALA A 99 -0.33 -14.37 3.20
CA ALA A 99 -0.96 -13.21 3.84
C ALA A 99 -0.94 -11.92 2.99
N CYS A 100 -0.82 -12.01 1.66
CA CYS A 100 -0.71 -10.87 0.73
C CYS A 100 -1.98 -9.98 0.63
N SER A 101 -2.85 -9.95 1.64
CA SER A 101 -4.12 -9.22 1.64
C SER A 101 -4.20 -8.09 2.69
N SER A 102 -3.09 -7.74 3.34
CA SER A 102 -3.04 -6.68 4.33
C SER A 102 -2.84 -5.30 3.69
N SER A 103 -3.82 -4.80 2.95
CA SER A 103 -3.75 -3.43 2.40
C SER A 103 -4.09 -2.38 3.47
N VAL A 104 -3.28 -1.35 3.64
CA VAL A 104 -3.61 -0.13 4.40
C VAL A 104 -3.96 0.96 3.37
N ALA A 105 -5.13 1.57 3.49
CA ALA A 105 -5.49 2.73 2.67
C ALA A 105 -4.99 4.00 3.36
N ILE A 106 -4.15 4.77 2.67
CA ILE A 106 -3.66 6.07 3.13
C ILE A 106 -4.04 7.08 2.06
N THR A 107 -5.01 7.95 2.37
CA THR A 107 -5.30 9.11 1.53
C THR A 107 -4.26 10.17 1.82
N LEU A 108 -3.38 10.47 0.88
CA LEU A 108 -2.40 11.55 1.02
C LEU A 108 -2.90 12.81 0.33
N SER A 109 -3.28 13.79 1.14
CA SER A 109 -3.35 15.18 0.69
C SER A 109 -2.02 15.89 1.01
N LEU A 110 -0.89 15.25 0.72
CA LEU A 110 0.41 15.91 0.86
C LEU A 110 0.68 16.73 -0.42
N PRO A 111 1.08 18.00 -0.31
CA PRO A 111 1.60 18.73 -1.46
C PRO A 111 2.81 17.99 -2.01
N ALA A 112 3.00 18.06 -3.34
CA ALA A 112 4.18 17.49 -3.99
C ALA A 112 5.46 17.91 -3.24
N PRO A 113 6.41 17.00 -2.99
CA PRO A 113 7.65 17.37 -2.34
C PRO A 113 8.36 18.43 -3.19
N PRO A 114 8.98 19.46 -2.57
CA PRO A 114 9.74 20.44 -3.33
C PRO A 114 10.85 19.73 -4.12
N PRO A 115 11.16 20.18 -5.36
CA PRO A 115 12.21 19.58 -6.15
C PRO A 115 13.52 19.58 -5.37
N ALA A 116 14.26 18.48 -5.42
CA ALA A 116 15.55 18.35 -4.75
C ALA A 116 16.46 19.50 -5.17
N SER A 117 16.74 20.42 -4.25
CA SER A 117 17.71 21.48 -4.47
C SER A 117 19.09 20.83 -4.67
N SER A 118 19.57 20.84 -5.90
CA SER A 118 20.95 20.50 -6.23
C SER A 118 21.85 21.54 -5.57
N ALA A 119 22.36 21.22 -4.37
CA ALA A 119 23.40 22.02 -3.74
C ALA A 119 24.68 21.96 -4.60
N PRO A 120 25.28 23.10 -4.99
CA PRO A 120 26.55 23.08 -5.68
C PRO A 120 27.64 22.61 -4.71
N SER A 121 28.35 21.54 -5.09
CA SER A 121 29.61 21.15 -4.47
C SER A 121 30.57 22.33 -4.52
N ARG A 122 31.07 22.74 -3.37
CA ARG A 122 32.10 23.78 -3.21
C ARG A 122 33.39 23.15 -2.72
#